data_AF-A0A7C3I022-F1
#
_entry.id   AF-A0A7C3I022-F1
#
_cell.length_a   1.000
_cell.length_b   1.000
_cell.length_c   1.000
_cell.angle_alpha   90.00
_cell.angle_beta   90.00
_cell.angle_gamma   90.00
#
_symmetry.space_group_name_H-M   'P 1'
#
loop_
_entity.id
_entity.type
_entity.pdbx_description
1 polymer ?
#
loop_
_entity_poly.entity_id
_entity_poly.type
_entity_poly.pdbx_seq_one_letter_code
_entity_poly.pdbx_strand_id
1 'polypeptide(L)'
;MYKAWRYRSRFILALAGLLLAVLLTALMSGCGGGGSTKTVVLPAYLYYCLVDGKVVRWTRMPIKIYMDTTDVPDNWNAYFRDALVQAASEWCNASGGSVSVQFIDEPVTPCIRVKWVHDTPMGHAEAIGVTRFTTVTYYGRTYFDNIYMELATTDMGTGQPYSQSRARITSLHELG
;
A
#
# COMPACT_ATOMS: atom_id res chain seq x y z
N MET A 1 28.21 -15.05 4.96
CA MET A 1 27.21 -14.55 3.99
C MET A 1 26.08 -15.57 3.74
N TYR A 2 25.28 -15.95 4.77
CA TYR A 2 24.20 -16.95 4.60
C TYR A 2 22.90 -16.64 5.37
N LYS A 3 22.60 -15.36 5.66
CA LYS A 3 21.34 -14.97 6.35
C LYS A 3 20.25 -14.39 5.44
N ALA A 4 20.57 -13.98 4.21
CA ALA A 4 19.62 -13.31 3.31
C ALA A 4 18.62 -14.27 2.62
N TRP A 5 18.87 -15.59 2.61
CA TRP A 5 18.07 -16.53 1.81
C TRP A 5 16.85 -17.08 2.54
N ARG A 6 16.87 -17.18 3.88
CA ARG A 6 15.74 -17.70 4.68
C ARG A 6 14.57 -16.72 4.88
N TYR A 7 14.79 -15.42 4.63
CA TYR A 7 13.73 -14.41 4.74
C TYR A 7 12.80 -14.37 3.52
N ARG A 8 13.29 -14.75 2.33
CA ARG A 8 12.51 -14.75 1.09
C ARG A 8 11.37 -15.78 1.11
N SER A 9 11.60 -16.95 1.69
CA SER A 9 10.62 -18.05 1.69
C SER A 9 9.39 -17.79 2.58
N ARG A 10 9.55 -17.04 3.69
CA ARG A 10 8.42 -16.73 4.60
C ARG A 10 7.59 -15.55 4.12
N PHE A 11 8.20 -14.61 3.41
CA PHE A 11 7.51 -13.50 2.74
C PHE A 11 6.61 -13.98 1.60
N ILE A 12 7.10 -14.92 0.77
CA ILE A 12 6.33 -15.48 -0.35
C ILE A 12 5.10 -16.27 0.13
N LEU A 13 5.20 -16.99 1.25
CA LEU A 13 4.07 -17.73 1.83
C LEU A 13 3.02 -16.81 2.47
N ALA A 14 3.43 -15.67 3.03
CA ALA A 14 2.49 -14.66 3.54
C ALA A 14 1.78 -13.90 2.40
N LEU A 15 2.49 -13.61 1.31
CA LEU A 15 1.93 -12.97 0.11
C LEU A 15 0.91 -13.88 -0.61
N ALA A 16 1.20 -15.18 -0.70
CA ALA A 16 0.29 -16.17 -1.27
C ALA A 16 -1.00 -16.33 -0.45
N GLY A 17 -0.91 -16.26 0.89
CA GLY A 17 -2.08 -16.28 1.77
C GLY A 17 -2.96 -15.02 1.63
N LEU A 18 -2.36 -13.85 1.38
CA LEU A 18 -3.06 -12.58 1.25
C LEU A 18 -3.78 -12.45 -0.12
N LEU A 19 -3.13 -12.87 -1.21
CA LEU A 19 -3.74 -12.94 -2.54
C LEU A 19 -4.92 -13.92 -2.58
N LEU A 20 -4.81 -15.05 -1.86
CA LEU A 20 -5.90 -16.02 -1.74
C LEU A 20 -7.09 -15.45 -0.93
N ALA A 21 -6.83 -14.66 0.12
CA ALA A 21 -7.88 -14.06 0.94
C ALA A 21 -8.66 -12.96 0.21
N VAL A 22 -7.98 -12.12 -0.60
CA VAL A 22 -8.64 -11.10 -1.45
C VAL A 22 -9.42 -11.74 -2.59
N LEU A 23 -8.96 -12.87 -3.13
CA LEU A 23 -9.73 -13.66 -4.11
C LEU A 23 -10.97 -14.32 -3.49
N LEU A 24 -10.89 -14.77 -2.23
CA LEU A 24 -12.03 -15.42 -1.54
C LEU A 24 -13.15 -14.45 -1.18
N THR A 25 -12.86 -13.19 -0.83
CA THR A 25 -13.91 -12.17 -0.63
C THR A 25 -14.62 -11.80 -1.93
N ALA A 26 -13.95 -11.90 -3.09
CA ALA A 26 -14.58 -11.66 -4.39
C ALA A 26 -15.46 -12.85 -4.87
N LEU A 27 -15.23 -14.07 -4.36
CA LEU A 27 -15.98 -15.28 -4.75
C LEU A 27 -17.20 -15.58 -3.86
N MET A 28 -17.32 -14.97 -2.68
CA MET A 28 -18.43 -15.24 -1.74
C MET A 28 -19.68 -14.37 -1.94
N SER A 29 -19.73 -13.54 -3.00
CA SER A 29 -20.94 -12.79 -3.40
C SER A 29 -21.99 -13.68 -4.11
N GLY A 30 -21.77 -14.99 -4.19
CA GLY A 30 -22.69 -15.96 -4.80
C GLY A 30 -23.10 -17.05 -3.81
N CYS A 31 -24.40 -17.05 -3.50
CA CYS A 31 -25.16 -18.11 -2.80
C CYS A 31 -25.04 -18.16 -1.27
N GLY A 32 -26.23 -18.13 -0.63
CA GLY A 32 -26.41 -17.96 0.81
C GLY A 32 -26.21 -19.21 1.65
N GLY A 33 -26.03 -19.00 2.95
CA GLY A 33 -25.95 -20.05 3.95
C GLY A 33 -25.45 -19.48 5.28
N GLY A 34 -26.33 -19.44 6.28
CA GLY A 34 -26.05 -18.89 7.60
C GLY A 34 -24.89 -19.60 8.30
N GLY A 35 -23.90 -18.81 8.70
CA GLY A 35 -22.83 -19.22 9.61
C GLY A 35 -22.24 -17.97 10.22
N SER A 36 -22.16 -17.91 11.56
CA SER A 36 -21.55 -16.80 12.29
C SER A 36 -20.11 -16.60 11.81
N THR A 37 -19.89 -15.60 10.96
CA THR A 37 -18.57 -15.23 10.47
C THR A 37 -17.81 -14.57 11.61
N LYS A 38 -16.89 -15.30 12.22
CA LYS A 38 -15.83 -14.68 13.02
C LYS A 38 -14.97 -13.84 12.06
N THR A 39 -15.18 -12.53 12.09
CA THR A 39 -14.32 -11.58 11.40
C THR A 39 -12.93 -11.70 12.01
N VAL A 40 -12.03 -12.41 11.32
CA VAL A 40 -10.60 -12.34 11.61
C VAL A 40 -10.15 -10.97 11.14
N VAL A 41 -10.11 -10.00 12.04
CA VAL A 41 -9.48 -8.70 11.79
C VAL A 41 -7.98 -8.98 11.69
N LEU A 42 -7.49 -9.17 10.46
CA LEU A 42 -6.06 -9.19 10.21
C LEU A 42 -5.50 -7.82 10.64
N PRO A 43 -4.37 -7.76 11.35
CA PRO A 43 -3.74 -6.48 11.65
C PRO A 43 -3.46 -5.78 10.33
N ALA A 44 -4.15 -4.67 10.10
CA ALA A 44 -3.89 -3.83 8.94
C ALA A 44 -2.45 -3.34 9.05
N TYR A 45 -1.60 -3.77 8.11
CA TYR A 45 -0.22 -3.29 7.96
C TYR A 45 -0.18 -1.75 7.90
N LEU A 46 -1.23 -1.15 7.34
CA LEU A 46 -1.42 0.29 7.28
C LEU A 46 -1.40 0.97 8.67
N TYR A 47 -1.79 0.28 9.75
CA TYR A 47 -1.77 0.87 11.10
C TYR A 47 -0.39 0.80 11.76
N TYR A 48 0.36 -0.27 11.53
CA TYR A 48 1.69 -0.48 12.11
C TYR A 48 2.56 -1.48 11.35
N CYS A 49 3.88 -1.32 11.45
CA CYS A 49 4.85 -2.31 11.00
C CYS A 49 5.88 -2.63 12.09
N LEU A 50 6.62 -3.73 11.91
CA LEU A 50 7.73 -4.10 12.78
C LEU A 50 9.05 -3.76 12.10
N VAL A 51 9.85 -2.90 12.72
CA VAL A 51 11.17 -2.47 12.24
C VAL A 51 12.18 -2.71 13.36
N ASP A 52 13.18 -3.54 13.11
CA ASP A 52 14.23 -3.89 14.09
C ASP A 52 13.68 -4.30 15.48
N GLY A 53 12.59 -5.07 15.49
CA GLY A 53 11.92 -5.52 16.71
C GLY A 53 11.08 -4.47 17.42
N LYS A 54 10.97 -3.25 16.87
CA LYS A 54 10.11 -2.18 17.38
C LYS A 54 8.83 -2.09 16.57
N VAL A 55 7.72 -1.80 17.26
CA VAL A 55 6.44 -1.49 16.62
C VAL A 55 6.44 -0.02 16.21
N VAL A 56 6.32 0.25 14.91
CA VAL A 56 6.16 1.59 14.34
C VAL A 56 4.68 1.79 14.04
N ARG A 57 4.08 2.87 14.52
CA ARG A 57 2.63 3.13 14.38
C ARG A 57 2.36 4.51 13.81
N TRP A 58 1.26 4.64 13.09
CA TRP A 58 0.62 5.95 12.95
C TRP A 58 0.07 6.40 14.30
N THR A 59 0.41 7.63 14.69
CA THR A 59 -0.03 8.21 15.97
C THR A 59 -1.16 9.20 15.82
N ARG A 60 -1.50 9.58 14.59
CA ARG A 60 -2.50 10.59 14.27
C ARG A 60 -3.32 10.13 13.08
N MET A 61 -4.62 10.36 13.18
CA MET A 61 -5.59 10.18 12.11
C MET A 61 -6.26 11.52 11.83
N PRO A 62 -6.67 11.81 10.58
CA PRO A 62 -6.45 10.98 9.39
C PRO A 62 -4.97 10.93 8.96
N ILE A 63 -4.56 9.82 8.34
CA ILE A 63 -3.28 9.73 7.63
C ILE A 63 -3.37 10.66 6.43
N LYS A 64 -2.45 11.61 6.34
CA LYS A 64 -2.39 12.56 5.24
C LYS A 64 -1.68 11.92 4.05
N ILE A 65 -2.27 12.04 2.86
CA ILE A 65 -1.70 11.55 1.60
C ILE A 65 -1.56 12.73 0.64
N TYR A 66 -0.33 13.03 0.25
CA TYR A 66 -0.03 14.02 -0.78
C TYR A 66 0.29 13.29 -2.09
N MET A 67 -0.43 13.61 -3.16
CA MET A 67 -0.15 13.09 -4.50
C MET A 67 0.64 14.14 -5.28
N ASP A 68 1.90 13.85 -5.56
CA ASP A 68 2.74 14.68 -6.42
C ASP A 68 2.29 14.50 -7.87
N THR A 69 1.75 15.59 -8.44
CA THR A 69 1.31 15.66 -9.83
C THR A 69 2.16 16.60 -10.68
N THR A 70 3.32 17.05 -10.21
CA THR A 70 4.13 18.07 -10.90
C THR A 70 4.84 17.51 -12.13
N ASP A 71 5.44 16.32 -12.03
CA ASP A 71 6.18 15.66 -13.10
C ASP A 71 5.66 14.23 -13.32
N VAL A 72 4.42 14.12 -13.79
CA VAL A 72 3.78 12.82 -14.05
C VAL A 72 4.05 12.33 -15.48
N PRO A 73 4.02 11.01 -15.72
CA PRO A 73 4.20 10.43 -17.06
C PRO A 73 3.16 10.89 -18.08
N ASP A 74 3.51 10.90 -19.36
CA ASP A 74 2.61 11.29 -20.45
C ASP A 74 1.33 10.44 -20.54
N ASN A 75 1.40 9.17 -20.13
CA ASN A 75 0.25 8.26 -20.09
C ASN A 75 -0.56 8.36 -18.79
N TRP A 76 -0.14 9.19 -17.84
CA TRP A 76 -0.87 9.44 -16.61
C TRP A 76 -2.19 10.17 -16.89
N ASN A 77 -3.24 9.81 -16.16
CA ASN A 77 -4.55 10.43 -16.26
C ASN A 77 -5.35 10.17 -14.96
N ALA A 78 -6.58 10.71 -14.90
CA ALA A 78 -7.41 10.69 -13.70
C ALA A 78 -7.70 9.28 -13.14
N TYR A 79 -7.73 8.21 -13.94
CA TYR A 79 -8.05 6.88 -13.40
C TYR A 79 -6.95 6.36 -12.46
N PHE A 80 -5.69 6.77 -12.64
CA PHE A 80 -4.61 6.40 -11.73
C PHE A 80 -4.81 7.06 -10.36
N ARG A 81 -5.22 8.34 -10.35
CA ARG A 81 -5.64 9.01 -9.12
C ARG A 81 -6.81 8.27 -8.47
N ASP A 82 -7.84 7.96 -9.23
CA ASP A 82 -9.03 7.28 -8.71
C ASP A 82 -8.71 5.89 -8.16
N ALA A 83 -7.76 5.17 -8.78
CA ALA A 83 -7.28 3.88 -8.31
C ALA A 83 -6.63 3.98 -6.92
N LEU A 84 -5.82 5.02 -6.66
CA LEU A 84 -5.24 5.27 -5.34
C LEU A 84 -6.31 5.63 -4.31
N VAL A 85 -7.26 6.50 -4.68
CA VAL A 85 -8.35 6.91 -3.79
C VAL A 85 -9.21 5.70 -3.41
N GLN A 86 -9.51 4.82 -4.36
CA GLN A 86 -10.24 3.57 -4.11
C GLN A 86 -9.45 2.65 -3.16
N ALA A 87 -8.16 2.44 -3.40
CA ALA A 87 -7.31 1.64 -2.53
C ALA A 87 -7.26 2.18 -1.08
N ALA A 88 -7.16 3.49 -0.90
CA ALA A 88 -7.19 4.12 0.42
C ALA A 88 -8.56 3.95 1.11
N SER A 89 -9.65 4.08 0.35
CA SER A 89 -11.01 3.83 0.83
C SER A 89 -11.22 2.39 1.28
N GLU A 90 -10.67 1.42 0.55
CA GLU A 90 -10.72 0.00 0.91
C GLU A 90 -10.06 -0.28 2.26
N TRP A 91 -8.90 0.33 2.52
CA TRP A 91 -8.27 0.25 3.84
C TRP A 91 -9.10 0.90 4.95
N CYS A 92 -9.66 2.08 4.72
CA CYS A 92 -10.56 2.75 5.67
C CYS A 92 -11.76 1.86 6.02
N ASN A 93 -12.41 1.28 5.00
CA ASN A 93 -13.57 0.39 5.15
C ASN A 93 -13.20 -0.90 5.88
N ALA A 94 -12.11 -1.56 5.49
CA ALA A 94 -11.63 -2.79 6.13
C ALA A 94 -11.25 -2.58 7.61
N SER A 95 -10.84 -1.38 7.99
CA SER A 95 -10.49 -1.04 9.37
C SER A 95 -11.70 -0.76 10.28
N GLY A 96 -12.92 -0.71 9.74
CA GLY A 96 -14.12 -0.37 10.50
C GLY A 96 -14.08 1.04 11.12
N GLY A 97 -13.36 1.98 10.50
CA GLY A 97 -13.18 3.35 11.00
C GLY A 97 -11.96 3.56 11.91
N SER A 98 -11.17 2.52 12.18
CA SER A 98 -9.92 2.65 12.97
C SER A 98 -8.80 3.36 12.21
N VAL A 99 -8.86 3.35 10.88
CA VAL A 99 -7.99 4.09 9.98
C VAL A 99 -8.83 5.05 9.16
N SER A 100 -8.38 6.28 9.04
CA SER A 100 -8.93 7.28 8.13
C SER A 100 -7.82 7.96 7.35
N VAL A 101 -8.11 8.40 6.13
CA VAL A 101 -7.16 9.05 5.23
C VAL A 101 -7.71 10.40 4.77
N GLN A 102 -6.80 11.34 4.52
CA GLN A 102 -7.12 12.65 3.96
C GLN A 102 -6.13 12.95 2.84
N PHE A 103 -6.65 13.19 1.63
CA PHE A 103 -5.84 13.72 0.54
C PHE A 103 -5.62 15.21 0.75
N ILE A 104 -4.37 15.65 0.61
CA ILE A 104 -3.91 17.02 0.84
C ILE A 104 -3.20 17.55 -0.41
N ASP A 105 -3.32 18.86 -0.65
CA ASP A 105 -2.78 19.52 -1.84
C ASP A 105 -1.33 20.01 -1.67
N GLU A 106 -0.84 20.08 -0.43
CA GLU A 106 0.52 20.47 -0.10
C GLU A 106 1.17 19.46 0.84
N PRO A 107 2.45 19.11 0.64
CA PRO A 107 3.11 18.10 1.45
C PRO A 107 3.43 18.60 2.86
N VAL A 108 3.03 17.85 3.89
CA VAL A 108 3.36 18.10 5.30
C VAL A 108 3.96 16.86 5.97
N THR A 109 4.78 17.01 7.01
CA THR A 109 5.39 15.85 7.69
C THR A 109 4.70 15.54 9.03
N PRO A 110 4.34 14.28 9.33
CA PRO A 110 4.39 13.12 8.45
C PRO A 110 3.18 13.07 7.48
N CYS A 111 3.43 12.70 6.23
CA CYS A 111 2.42 12.30 5.24
C CYS A 111 2.98 11.20 4.34
N ILE A 112 2.09 10.46 3.69
CA ILE A 112 2.46 9.58 2.58
C ILE A 112 2.56 10.44 1.32
N ARG A 113 3.76 10.59 0.77
CA ARG A 113 3.99 11.23 -0.51
C ARG A 113 3.91 10.19 -1.61
N VAL A 114 3.05 10.40 -2.60
CA VAL A 114 2.83 9.45 -3.69
C VAL A 114 3.19 10.10 -5.00
N LYS A 115 4.03 9.44 -5.80
CA LYS A 115 4.37 9.87 -7.15
C LYS A 115 4.06 8.76 -8.15
N TRP A 116 3.40 9.13 -9.25
CA TRP A 116 3.27 8.25 -10.40
C TRP A 116 4.51 8.43 -11.29
N VAL A 117 5.10 7.33 -11.71
CA VAL A 117 6.31 7.30 -12.55
C VAL A 117 6.03 6.43 -13.78
N HIS A 118 6.74 6.68 -14.89
CA HIS A 118 6.44 6.04 -16.16
C HIS A 118 6.67 4.54 -16.02
N ASP A 119 7.90 4.23 -15.69
CA ASP A 119 8.39 2.96 -15.20
C ASP A 119 9.05 3.21 -13.84
N THR A 120 9.23 2.16 -13.06
CA THR A 120 9.88 2.21 -11.75
C THR A 120 11.38 2.08 -11.91
N PRO A 121 12.19 3.14 -11.72
CA PRO A 121 13.59 2.95 -11.38
C PRO A 121 13.73 3.06 -9.86
N MET A 122 14.13 1.96 -9.22
CA MET A 122 15.19 1.92 -8.19
C MET A 122 15.32 0.48 -7.65
N GLY A 123 16.00 -0.38 -8.43
CA GLY A 123 16.62 -1.62 -7.95
C GLY A 123 15.89 -2.93 -8.19
N HIS A 124 14.65 -2.92 -8.69
CA HIS A 124 13.87 -4.14 -8.94
C HIS A 124 13.16 -4.08 -10.29
N ALA A 125 13.71 -4.77 -11.29
CA ALA A 125 13.19 -4.80 -12.66
C ALA A 125 11.74 -5.33 -12.81
N GLU A 126 11.15 -5.84 -11.72
CA GLU A 126 9.82 -6.48 -11.71
C GLU A 126 8.82 -5.78 -10.76
N ALA A 127 9.23 -4.72 -10.04
CA ALA A 127 8.37 -4.05 -9.07
C ALA A 127 7.53 -2.97 -9.75
N ILE A 128 6.21 -3.07 -9.69
CA ILE A 128 5.26 -2.11 -10.29
C ILE A 128 4.88 -0.97 -9.33
N GLY A 129 5.32 -1.05 -8.09
CA GLY A 129 5.16 -0.06 -7.03
C GLY A 129 6.25 -0.26 -5.98
N VAL A 130 6.48 0.76 -5.17
CA VAL A 130 7.39 0.68 -4.02
C VAL A 130 7.07 1.73 -2.98
N THR A 131 6.89 1.30 -1.74
CA THR A 131 6.86 2.17 -0.55
C THR A 131 8.17 2.12 0.21
N ARG A 132 8.71 3.30 0.52
CA ARG A 132 9.88 3.51 1.37
C ARG A 132 9.50 4.43 2.51
N PHE A 133 10.04 4.17 3.69
CA PHE A 133 9.83 5.06 4.82
C PHE A 133 11.07 5.15 5.70
N THR A 134 11.19 6.28 6.38
CA THR A 134 12.10 6.47 7.51
C THR A 134 11.31 6.47 8.81
N THR A 135 12.02 6.18 9.90
CA THR A 135 11.45 6.21 11.23
C THR A 135 12.27 7.13 12.13
N VAL A 136 11.60 7.81 13.04
CA VAL A 136 12.23 8.61 14.09
C VAL A 136 11.91 8.00 15.46
N THR A 137 12.89 7.98 16.36
CA THR A 137 12.68 7.52 17.74
C THR A 137 12.73 8.69 18.71
N TYR A 138 11.63 8.95 19.41
CA TYR A 138 11.51 9.96 20.47
C TYR A 138 11.05 9.30 21.77
N TYR A 139 11.75 9.56 22.88
CA TYR A 139 11.41 9.03 24.21
C TYR A 139 11.17 7.51 24.23
N GLY A 140 12.00 6.74 23.52
CA GLY A 140 11.92 5.27 23.46
C GLY A 140 10.80 4.71 22.57
N ARG A 141 10.04 5.55 21.87
CA ARG A 141 8.99 5.15 20.92
C ARG A 141 9.40 5.50 19.49
N THR A 142 9.12 4.60 18.55
CA THR A 142 9.47 4.77 17.14
C THR A 142 8.23 5.08 16.32
N TYR A 143 8.34 6.09 15.46
CA TYR A 143 7.26 6.65 14.66
C TYR A 143 7.67 6.74 13.19
N PHE A 144 6.68 6.77 12.31
CA PHE A 144 6.90 7.13 10.91
C PHE A 144 7.32 8.60 10.82
N ASP A 145 8.28 8.87 9.94
CA ASP A 145 8.81 10.22 9.68
C ASP A 145 8.52 10.64 8.23
N ASN A 146 9.32 10.16 7.28
CA ASN A 146 9.09 10.38 5.85
C ASN A 146 8.59 9.08 5.22
N ILE A 147 7.48 9.14 4.48
CA ILE A 147 6.95 8.03 3.70
C ILE A 147 6.85 8.47 2.25
N TYR A 148 7.44 7.70 1.35
CA TYR A 148 7.46 7.96 -0.07
C TYR A 148 7.06 6.70 -0.84
N MET A 149 6.09 6.84 -1.72
CA MET A 149 5.52 5.78 -2.52
C MET A 149 5.62 6.14 -4.00
N GLU A 150 6.14 5.23 -4.79
CA GLU A 150 6.16 5.35 -6.25
C GLU A 150 5.32 4.25 -6.87
N LEU A 151 4.52 4.61 -7.87
CA LEU A 151 3.62 3.71 -8.58
C LEU A 151 3.88 3.84 -10.08
N ALA A 152 4.17 2.72 -10.76
CA ALA A 152 4.38 2.73 -12.20
C ALA A 152 3.06 2.90 -12.96
N THR A 153 3.07 3.68 -14.03
CA THR A 153 1.95 3.80 -14.98
C THR A 153 2.09 2.83 -16.15
N THR A 154 3.28 2.36 -16.49
CA THR A 154 3.58 1.56 -17.68
C THR A 154 4.12 0.16 -17.34
N ASP A 155 3.65 -0.84 -18.08
CA ASP A 155 4.19 -2.20 -18.07
C ASP A 155 5.47 -2.26 -18.92
N MET A 156 6.60 -2.58 -18.29
CA MET A 156 7.90 -2.67 -18.97
C MET A 156 8.00 -3.78 -20.02
N GLY A 157 7.20 -4.83 -19.90
CA GLY A 157 7.18 -5.93 -20.86
C GLY A 157 6.40 -5.61 -22.13
N THR A 158 5.40 -4.73 -22.06
CA THR A 158 4.50 -4.42 -23.18
C THR A 158 4.57 -2.97 -23.67
N GLY A 159 5.15 -2.07 -22.87
CA GLY A 159 5.12 -0.62 -23.08
C GLY A 159 3.74 0.01 -22.93
N GLN A 160 2.72 -0.76 -22.53
CA GLN A 160 1.35 -0.27 -22.40
C GLN A 160 1.08 0.28 -21.00
N PRO A 161 0.20 1.29 -20.87
CA PRO A 161 -0.26 1.74 -19.56
C PRO A 161 -0.97 0.61 -18.80
N TYR A 162 -0.73 0.50 -17.49
CA TYR A 162 -1.46 -0.41 -16.64
C TYR A 162 -2.94 -0.06 -16.58
N SER A 163 -3.80 -1.07 -16.55
CA SER A 163 -5.24 -0.86 -16.33
C SER A 163 -5.52 -0.25 -14.96
N GLN A 164 -6.66 0.43 -14.81
CA GLN A 164 -7.11 0.96 -13.53
C GLN A 164 -7.18 -0.11 -12.43
N SER A 165 -7.61 -1.33 -12.77
CA SER A 165 -7.64 -2.46 -11.83
C SER A 165 -6.24 -2.83 -11.32
N ARG A 166 -5.25 -2.87 -12.22
CA ARG A 166 -3.86 -3.14 -11.85
C ARG A 166 -3.30 -2.02 -10.97
N ALA A 167 -3.50 -0.76 -11.37
CA ALA A 167 -3.12 0.42 -10.59
C ALA A 167 -3.72 0.40 -9.17
N ARG A 168 -4.99 -0.01 -9.03
CA ARG A 168 -5.69 -0.12 -7.74
C ARG A 168 -5.07 -1.20 -6.87
N ILE A 169 -4.82 -2.39 -7.43
CA ILE A 169 -4.21 -3.51 -6.70
C ILE A 169 -2.81 -3.14 -6.20
N THR A 170 -2.00 -2.51 -7.05
CA THR A 170 -0.67 -2.01 -6.66
C THR A 170 -0.80 -0.97 -5.56
N SER A 171 -1.66 0.02 -5.72
CA SER A 171 -1.87 1.07 -4.71
C SER A 171 -2.30 0.48 -3.37
N LEU A 172 -3.17 -0.53 -3.39
CA LEU A 172 -3.63 -1.22 -2.19
C LEU A 172 -2.48 -1.95 -1.48
N HIS A 173 -1.62 -2.60 -2.26
CA HIS A 173 -0.43 -3.28 -1.75
C HIS A 173 0.57 -2.31 -1.14
N GLU A 174 0.93 -1.24 -1.86
CA GLU A 174 1.97 -0.31 -1.41
C GLU A 174 1.51 0.61 -0.25
N LEU A 175 0.21 0.88 -0.14
CA LEU A 175 -0.34 1.60 1.02
C LEU A 175 -0.34 0.75 2.29
N GLY A 176 -0.49 -0.57 2.17
CA GLY A 176 -0.59 -1.51 3.30
C GLY A 176 0.74 -1.74 4.00
#